data_AF-D2R534-F1
#
_entry.id   AF-D2R534-F1
#
_cell.length_a   1.000
_cell.length_b   1.000
_cell.length_c   1.000
_cell.angle_alpha   90.00
_cell.angle_beta   90.00
_cell.angle_gamma   90.00
#
_symmetry.space_group_name_H-M   'P 1'
#
loop_
_entity.id
_entity.type
_entity.pdbx_description
1 polymer ?
#
loop_
_entity_poly.entity_id
_entity_poly.type
_entity_poly.pdbx_seq_one_letter_code
_entity_poly.pdbx_strand_id
1 'polypeptide(L)' 'MIKLTRLDGERFVLNAELIRYVESRPDTFVTLTSGERMVVRESMDEVMSLAIQYQQSKFLIPLPAGAGSSRQASSAK' A
#
# COMPACT_ATOMS: atom_id res chain seq x y z
N MET A 1 3.60 -1.04 -2.14
CA MET A 1 4.50 -2.08 -1.62
C MET A 1 5.46 -1.42 -0.66
N ILE A 2 5.38 -1.76 0.62
CA ILE A 2 6.29 -1.28 1.67
C ILE A 2 7.21 -2.43 2.09
N LYS A 3 8.47 -2.13 2.37
CA LYS A 3 9.45 -3.14 2.82
C LYS A 3 9.45 -3.16 4.35
N LEU A 4 9.35 -4.36 4.92
CA LEU A 4 9.32 -4.58 6.36
C LEU A 4 10.26 -5.74 6.71
N THR A 5 10.53 -5.89 8.01
CA THR A 5 11.45 -6.89 8.53
C THR A 5 10.79 -7.68 9.64
N ARG A 6 10.76 -9.00 9.51
CA ARG A 6 10.29 -9.90 10.57
C ARG A 6 11.27 -9.88 11.76
N LEU A 7 10.82 -10.37 12.91
CA LEU A 7 11.67 -10.45 14.11
C LEU A 7 12.90 -11.36 13.91
N ASP A 8 12.83 -12.35 13.03
CA ASP A 8 13.98 -13.21 12.65
C ASP A 8 14.99 -12.50 11.73
N GLY A 9 14.69 -11.30 11.24
CA GLY A 9 15.53 -10.52 10.33
C GLY A 9 15.22 -10.73 8.84
N GLU A 10 14.28 -11.63 8.50
CA GLU A 10 13.85 -11.81 7.12
C GLU A 10 13.12 -10.56 6.61
N ARG A 11 13.56 -10.06 5.45
CA ARG A 11 12.94 -8.90 4.80
C ARG A 11 11.85 -9.37 3.86
N PHE A 12 10.71 -8.70 3.90
CA PHE A 12 9.60 -8.98 3.01
C PHE A 12 8.95 -7.69 2.53
N VAL A 13 8.05 -7.82 1.55
CA VAL A 13 7.31 -6.71 0.99
C VAL A 13 5.83 -6.92 1.24
N LEU A 14 5.18 -5.91 1.81
CA LEU A 14 3.76 -5.92 2.11
C LEU A 14 3.01 -4.92 1.23
N ASN A 15 1.83 -5.30 0.74
CA ASN A 15 0.90 -4.32 0.19
C ASN A 15 0.26 -3.54 1.33
N ALA A 16 0.59 -2.25 1.45
CA ALA A 16 0.07 -1.39 2.51
C ALA A 16 -1.44 -1.10 2.39
N GLU A 17 -2.10 -1.33 1.24
CA GLU A 17 -3.58 -1.30 1.15
C GLU A 17 -4.25 -2.41 1.94
N LEU A 18 -3.54 -3.51 2.18
CA LEU A 18 -4.08 -4.65 2.91
C LEU A 18 -3.93 -4.50 4.41
N ILE A 19 -3.28 -3.44 4.90
CA ILE A 19 -3.14 -3.17 6.33
C ILE A 19 -4.51 -2.71 6.85
N ARG A 20 -5.04 -3.45 7.81
CA ARG A 20 -6.27 -3.09 8.52
C ARG A 20 -5.98 -2.15 9.67
N TYR A 21 -5.00 -2.49 10.51
CA TYR A 21 -4.50 -1.62 11.58
C TYR A 21 -3.09 -2.07 12.00
N VAL A 22 -2.39 -1.16 12.67
CA VAL A 22 -1.08 -1.38 13.29
C VAL A 22 -1.21 -1.06 14.77
N GLU A 23 -0.61 -1.88 15.63
CA GLU A 23 -0.59 -1.68 17.07
C GLU A 23 0.79 -2.00 17.64
N SER A 24 1.16 -1.38 18.77
CA SER A 24 2.43 -1.62 19.46
C SER A 24 2.18 -2.17 20.86
N ARG A 25 2.65 -3.40 21.13
CA ARG A 25 2.55 -4.10 22.43
C ARG A 25 3.59 -5.22 22.57
N PRO A 26 4.63 -5.08 23.42
CA PRO A 26 5.73 -4.10 23.26
C PRO A 26 6.33 -4.06 21.84
N ASP A 27 6.09 -5.09 21.03
CA ASP A 27 6.49 -5.16 19.62
C ASP A 27 5.39 -4.61 18.69
N THR A 28 5.73 -4.31 17.44
CA THR A 28 4.77 -3.80 16.45
C THR A 28 4.09 -4.95 15.72
N PHE A 29 2.76 -4.97 15.76
CA PHE A 29 1.91 -5.89 15.02
C PHE A 29 1.24 -5.19 13.85
N VAL A 30 1.29 -5.82 12.68
CA VAL A 30 0.53 -5.42 11.50
C VAL A 30 -0.56 -6.46 11.28
N THR A 31 -1.82 -6.02 11.35
CA THR A 31 -2.98 -6.87 11.07
C THR A 31 -3.51 -6.54 9.68
N LEU A 32 -3.66 -7.57 8.85
CA LEU A 32 -4.16 -7.43 7.49
C LEU A 32 -5.69 -7.51 7.44
N THR A 33 -6.28 -7.08 6.33
CA THR A 33 -7.73 -7.17 6.07
C THR A 33 -8.23 -8.62 6.03
N SER A 34 -7.35 -9.59 5.72
CA SER A 34 -7.62 -11.03 5.81
C SER A 34 -7.75 -11.54 7.25
N GLY A 35 -7.31 -10.77 8.26
CA GLY A 35 -7.16 -11.21 9.64
C GLY A 35 -5.79 -11.83 9.95
N GLU A 36 -4.92 -12.03 8.95
CA GLU A 36 -3.53 -12.41 9.19
C GLU A 36 -2.81 -11.33 10.00
N ARG A 37 -2.03 -11.74 10.99
CA ARG A 37 -1.30 -10.85 11.88
C ARG A 37 0.17 -11.23 11.90
N MET A 38 1.03 -10.23 11.74
CA MET A 38 2.48 -10.42 11.66
C MET A 38 3.20 -9.42 12.55
N VAL A 39 4.34 -9.85 13.11
CA VAL A 39 5.20 -9.01 13.94
C VAL A 39 6.36 -8.50 13.12
N VAL A 40 6.64 -7.21 13.24
CA VAL A 40 7.68 -6.54 12.48
C VAL A 40 8.62 -5.79 13.43
N ARG A 41 9.86 -5.60 13.00
CA ARG A 41 10.88 -4.86 13.75
C ARG A 41 10.68 -3.35 13.67
N GLU A 42 10.04 -2.89 12.62
CA GLU A 42 9.71 -1.48 12.44
C GLU A 42 8.75 -1.02 13.55
N SER A 43 8.97 0.18 14.05
CA SER A 43 8.04 0.86 14.95
C SER A 43 6.71 1.17 14.25
N MET A 44 5.66 1.40 15.04
CA MET A 44 4.36 1.83 14.51
C MET A 44 4.47 3.08 13.63
N ASP A 45 5.30 4.04 14.01
CA ASP A 45 5.51 5.30 13.27
C ASP A 45 6.25 5.09 11.94
N GLU A 46 7.20 4.16 11.90
CA GLU A 46 7.89 3.78 10.67
C GLU A 46 6.92 3.10 9.68
N VAL A 47 6.11 2.14 10.16
CA VAL A 47 5.09 1.49 9.33
C VAL A 47 4.09 2.50 8.79
N MET A 48 3.63 3.45 9.63
CA MET A 48 2.74 4.53 9.21
C MET A 48 3.38 5.41 8.13
N SER A 49 4.64 5.82 8.33
CA SER A 49 5.37 6.67 7.38
C SER A 49 5.55 5.98 6.03
N LEU A 50 5.88 4.69 6.03
CA LEU A 50 5.99 3.88 4.81
C LEU A 50 4.63 3.75 4.10
N ALA A 51 3.55 3.56 4.84
CA ALA A 51 2.20 3.49 4.27
C ALA A 51 1.77 4.83 3.64
N ILE A 52 2.07 5.96 4.28
CA ILE A 52 1.82 7.30 3.74
C ILE A 52 2.59 7.51 2.43
N GLN A 53 3.89 7.20 2.41
CA GLN A 53 4.72 7.32 1.21
C GLN A 53 4.17 6.47 0.06
N TYR A 54 3.75 5.24 0.36
CA TYR A 54 3.11 4.38 -0.61
C TYR A 54 1.83 4.99 -1.18
N GLN A 55 0.97 5.56 -0.33
CA GLN A 55 -0.26 6.20 -0.79
C GLN A 55 0.01 7.44 -1.66
N GLN A 56 0.99 8.26 -1.29
CA GLN A 56 1.41 9.42 -2.09
C GLN A 56 1.97 9.02 -3.46
N SER A 57 2.77 7.95 -3.51
CA SER A 57 3.37 7.45 -4.76
C SER A 57 2.34 6.99 -5.81
N LYS A 58 1.15 6.56 -5.39
CA LYS A 58 0.08 6.14 -6.32
C LYS A 58 -0.48 7.29 -7.13
N PHE A 59 -0.66 8.44 -6.49
CA PHE A 59 -1.23 9.62 -7.12
C PHE A 59 -0.22 10.37 -8.00
N LEU A 60 1.06 10.01 -7.91
CA LEU A 60 2.13 10.56 -8.75
C LEU A 60 2.29 9.83 -10.08
N ILE A 61 1.51 8.78 -10.36
CA ILE A 61 1.47 8.16 -11.69
C ILE A 61 0.61 9.06 -12.60
N PRO A 62 1.19 9.72 -13.63
CA PRO A 62 0.39 10.48 -14.58
C PRO A 62 -0.53 9.50 -15.30
N LEU A 63 -1.84 9.80 -15.35
CA LEU A 63 -2.76 9.06 -16.20
C LEU A 63 -2.19 9.06 -17.63
N PRO A 64 -2.10 7.91 -18.33
CA PRO A 64 -1.63 7.92 -19.71
C PRO A 64 -2.50 8.89 -20.52
N ALA A 65 -1.86 9.91 -21.08
CA ALA A 65 -2.51 10.91 -21.92
C ALA A 65 -3.06 10.22 -23.17
N GLY A 66 -4.31 9.74 -23.10
CA GLY A 66 -4.92 8.99 -24.20
C GLY A 66 -6.18 8.18 -23.85
N ALA A 67 -6.54 8.00 -22.58
CA ALA A 67 -7.70 7.20 -22.17
C ALA A 67 -9.06 7.92 -22.31
N GLY A 68 -9.24 8.74 -23.35
CA GLY A 68 -10.43 9.58 -23.50
C GLY A 68 -10.67 10.14 -24.90
N SER A 69 -10.76 9.30 -25.93
CA SER A 69 -11.44 9.70 -27.17
C SER A 69 -11.98 8.52 -27.97
N SER A 70 -13.08 7.93 -27.50
CA SER A 70 -14.05 7.30 -28.39
C SER A 70 -15.37 8.07 -28.29
N ARG A 71 -15.37 9.33 -28.75
CA ARG A 71 -16.61 9.94 -29.22
C ARG A 71 -16.95 9.19 -30.49
N GLN A 72 -17.96 8.31 -30.38
CA GLN A 72 -18.58 7.67 -31.52
C GLN A 72 -18.94 8.74 -32.55
N ALA A 73 -18.28 8.68 -33.70
CA ALA A 73 -18.79 9.26 -34.92
C ALA A 73 -20.07 8.49 -35.27
N SER A 74 -21.23 9.10 -35.00
CA SER A 74 -22.48 8.71 -35.64
C SER A 74 -23.26 9.98 -35.95
N SER A 75 -22.83 10.61 -37.05
CA SER A 75 -23.66 11.49 -37.86
C SER A 75 -23.54 11.00 -39.30
N ALA A 76 -24.67 11.05 -40.01
CA ALA A 76 -24.91 10.71 -41.42
C ALA A 76 -25.16 9.21 -41.71
N LYS A 77 -26.44 8.82 -41.78
CA LYS A 77 -27.24 9.05 -42.99
C LYS A 77 -28.73 8.92 -42.69
#